data_AF-A0A9D8ADX7-F1
#
_entry.id   AF-A0A9D8ADX7-F1
#
_cell.length_a   1.000
_cell.length_b   1.000
_cell.length_c   1.000
_cell.angle_alpha   90.00
_cell.angle_beta   90.00
_cell.angle_gamma   90.00
#
_symmetry.space_group_name_H-M   'P 1'
#
loop_
_entity.id
_entity.type
_entity.pdbx_description
1 polymer ?
#
loop_
_entity_poly.entity_id
_entity_poly.type
_entity_poly.pdbx_seq_one_letter_code
_entity_poly.pdbx_strand_id
1 'polypeptide(L)'
;MIKPDVDKKVAFDLDRDDPIILCFTLMDSLDALLAHIENIEKWSECGAKVLDFAYRTNVSLLLKRHASTDKLHSLALHLDIVISDPARRSALDSFDIHYGFRWAMLLDMLEDLLAARDCKFEADDAYVMNRPYMHEILQLIAKNRASSKNEILNEISGLTDILLDRALKKLENWELVFKHEHGSEEIWLLGPRAKEVLIPLL
;
A
#
# COMPACT_ATOMS: atom_id res chain seq x y z
N MET A 1 -21.50 10.14 23.69
CA MET A 1 -20.22 9.69 23.12
C MET A 1 -20.01 8.24 23.49
N ILE A 2 -20.26 7.34 22.54
CA ILE A 2 -19.96 5.91 22.70
C ILE A 2 -18.47 5.77 22.40
N LYS A 3 -17.67 5.30 23.37
CA LYS A 3 -16.28 4.91 23.11
C LYS A 3 -16.31 3.64 22.27
N PRO A 4 -15.58 3.55 21.14
CA PRO A 4 -15.42 2.29 20.45
C PRO A 4 -14.64 1.33 21.36
N ASP A 5 -15.24 0.17 21.59
CA ASP A 5 -14.69 -0.93 22.36
C ASP A 5 -13.68 -1.66 21.46
N VAL A 6 -12.39 -1.47 21.72
CA VAL A 6 -11.28 -1.88 20.86
C VAL A 6 -11.02 -3.41 20.92
N ASP A 7 -11.69 -4.13 21.83
CA ASP A 7 -11.45 -5.56 22.08
C ASP A 7 -12.48 -6.51 21.45
N LYS A 8 -13.44 -6.01 20.65
CA LYS A 8 -14.29 -6.91 19.88
C LYS A 8 -13.53 -7.40 18.65
N LYS A 9 -12.92 -8.59 18.76
CA LYS A 9 -12.60 -9.42 17.59
C LYS A 9 -13.86 -9.49 16.73
N VAL A 10 -13.84 -8.80 15.59
CA VAL A 10 -14.97 -8.84 14.68
C VAL A 10 -14.97 -10.25 14.08
N ALA A 11 -15.93 -11.06 14.49
CA ALA A 11 -16.13 -12.38 13.90
C ALA A 11 -16.83 -12.19 12.57
N PHE A 12 -16.16 -12.59 11.49
CA PHE A 12 -16.74 -12.61 10.15
C PHE A 12 -17.05 -14.06 9.76
N ASP A 13 -18.02 -14.24 8.88
CA ASP A 13 -18.43 -15.51 8.29
C ASP A 13 -18.28 -15.44 6.78
N LEU A 14 -17.24 -16.09 6.24
CA LEU A 14 -16.93 -16.07 4.80
C LEU A 14 -18.03 -16.68 3.93
N ASP A 15 -18.94 -17.46 4.51
CA ASP A 15 -20.05 -18.07 3.78
C ASP A 15 -21.31 -17.20 3.79
N ARG A 16 -21.36 -16.14 4.62
CA ARG A 16 -22.56 -15.33 4.83
C ARG A 16 -22.35 -13.83 4.68
N ASP A 17 -21.14 -13.34 4.91
CA ASP A 17 -20.83 -11.92 4.90
C ASP A 17 -20.62 -11.39 3.47
N ASP A 18 -21.03 -10.14 3.26
CA ASP A 18 -20.92 -9.47 1.98
C ASP A 18 -19.43 -9.25 1.60
N PRO A 19 -18.99 -9.64 0.39
CA PRO A 19 -17.61 -9.44 -0.07
C PRO A 19 -17.11 -7.99 0.00
N ILE A 20 -18.01 -7.01 -0.13
CA ILE A 20 -17.69 -5.59 0.00
C ILE A 20 -17.37 -5.25 1.46
N ILE A 21 -18.16 -5.75 2.41
CA ILE A 21 -17.90 -5.53 3.85
C ILE A 21 -16.55 -6.14 4.22
N LEU A 22 -16.28 -7.36 3.76
CA LEU A 22 -15.00 -8.03 3.97
C LEU A 22 -13.84 -7.31 3.29
N CYS A 23 -14.05 -6.71 2.12
CA CYS A 23 -13.04 -5.88 1.48
C CYS A 23 -12.64 -4.67 2.32
N PHE A 24 -13.59 -3.99 2.96
CA PHE A 24 -13.30 -2.86 3.85
C PHE A 24 -12.61 -3.32 5.14
N THR A 25 -13.08 -4.41 5.73
CA THR A 25 -12.43 -5.05 6.88
C THR A 25 -10.98 -5.43 6.58
N LEU A 26 -10.72 -6.05 5.42
CA LEU A 26 -9.39 -6.46 4.98
C LEU A 26 -8.41 -5.31 4.85
N MET A 27 -8.87 -4.08 4.63
CA MET A 27 -7.99 -2.91 4.63
C MET A 27 -7.61 -2.45 6.03
N ASP A 28 -8.47 -2.68 7.01
CA ASP A 28 -8.35 -2.11 8.36
C ASP A 28 -7.86 -3.13 9.40
N SER A 29 -7.98 -4.45 9.15
CA SER A 29 -7.55 -5.51 10.09
C SER A 29 -7.20 -6.83 9.39
N LEU A 30 -6.06 -6.88 8.71
CA LEU A 30 -5.51 -8.11 8.10
C LEU A 30 -5.27 -9.23 9.13
N ASP A 31 -4.78 -8.89 10.32
CA ASP A 31 -4.47 -9.87 11.37
C ASP A 31 -5.70 -10.63 11.88
N ALA A 32 -6.84 -9.95 11.99
CA ALA A 32 -8.09 -10.58 12.42
C ALA A 32 -8.62 -11.56 11.37
N LEU A 33 -8.43 -11.25 10.08
CA LEU A 33 -8.82 -12.15 9.00
C LEU A 33 -7.86 -13.34 8.89
N LEU A 34 -6.54 -13.13 9.05
CA LEU A 34 -5.56 -14.23 9.07
C LEU A 34 -5.92 -15.26 10.13
N ALA A 35 -6.17 -14.79 11.34
CA ALA A 35 -6.58 -15.67 12.44
C ALA A 35 -7.87 -16.44 12.13
N HIS A 36 -8.79 -15.86 11.34
CA HIS A 36 -9.99 -16.57 10.91
C HIS A 36 -9.66 -17.64 9.85
N ILE A 37 -8.85 -17.30 8.85
CA ILE A 37 -8.50 -18.18 7.73
C ILE A 37 -7.61 -19.35 8.16
N GLU A 38 -6.67 -19.13 9.09
CA GLU A 38 -5.83 -20.19 9.64
C GLU A 38 -6.66 -21.32 10.27
N ASN A 39 -7.83 -20.99 10.82
CA ASN A 39 -8.73 -21.94 11.47
C ASN A 39 -9.73 -22.61 10.50
N ILE A 40 -9.66 -22.33 9.19
CA ILE A 40 -10.52 -22.97 8.20
C ILE A 40 -9.98 -24.37 7.88
N GLU A 41 -10.60 -25.39 8.47
CA GLU A 41 -10.29 -26.79 8.19
C GLU A 41 -10.78 -27.25 6.81
N LYS A 42 -11.89 -26.66 6.31
CA LYS A 42 -12.50 -26.99 5.01
C LYS A 42 -12.91 -25.74 4.27
N TRP A 43 -12.38 -25.61 3.06
CA TRP A 43 -12.70 -24.51 2.18
C TRP A 43 -14.02 -24.73 1.46
N SER A 44 -14.85 -23.70 1.43
CA SER A 44 -16.03 -23.62 0.58
C SER A 44 -15.72 -22.78 -0.65
N GLU A 45 -16.43 -23.05 -1.75
CA GLU A 45 -16.32 -22.22 -2.95
C GLU A 45 -16.84 -20.79 -2.70
N CYS A 46 -17.83 -20.65 -1.81
CA CYS A 46 -18.38 -19.34 -1.44
C CYS A 46 -17.32 -18.47 -0.74
N GLY A 47 -16.66 -19.01 0.29
CA GLY A 47 -15.59 -18.31 1.00
C GLY A 47 -14.39 -18.00 0.09
N ALA A 48 -14.04 -18.90 -0.82
CA ALA A 48 -13.00 -18.64 -1.82
C ALA A 48 -13.40 -17.50 -2.78
N LYS A 49 -14.66 -17.45 -3.25
CA LYS A 49 -15.18 -16.35 -4.09
C LYS A 49 -15.09 -15.00 -3.38
N VAL A 50 -15.48 -14.96 -2.11
CA VAL A 50 -15.49 -13.76 -1.29
C VAL A 50 -14.07 -13.22 -1.09
N LEU A 51 -13.13 -14.10 -0.73
CA LEU A 51 -11.73 -13.73 -0.55
C LEU A 51 -11.07 -13.32 -1.87
N ASP A 52 -11.38 -13.99 -2.98
CA ASP A 52 -10.86 -13.62 -4.30
C ASP A 52 -11.25 -12.19 -4.69
N PHE A 53 -12.53 -11.84 -4.47
CA PHE A 53 -13.01 -10.48 -4.70
C PHE A 53 -12.25 -9.47 -3.84
N ALA A 54 -12.07 -9.79 -2.56
CA ALA A 54 -11.44 -8.89 -1.62
C ALA A 54 -9.94 -8.71 -1.88
N TYR A 55 -9.19 -9.77 -2.20
CA TYR A 55 -7.78 -9.67 -2.58
C TYR A 55 -7.59 -8.85 -3.85
N ARG A 56 -8.35 -9.13 -4.91
CA ARG A 56 -8.26 -8.37 -6.16
C ARG A 56 -8.57 -6.90 -5.97
N THR A 57 -9.58 -6.60 -5.15
CA THR A 57 -9.95 -5.20 -4.85
C THR A 57 -8.85 -4.52 -4.04
N ASN A 58 -8.29 -5.19 -3.02
CA ASN A 58 -7.17 -4.67 -2.25
C ASN A 58 -5.94 -4.43 -3.12
N VAL A 59 -5.52 -5.40 -3.93
CA VAL A 59 -4.44 -5.22 -4.91
C VAL A 59 -4.69 -4.00 -5.80
N SER A 60 -5.90 -3.90 -6.37
CA SER A 60 -6.26 -2.76 -7.22
C SER A 60 -6.20 -1.41 -6.49
N LEU A 61 -6.61 -1.37 -5.22
CA LEU A 61 -6.54 -0.18 -4.39
C LEU A 61 -5.12 0.18 -4.02
N LEU A 62 -4.27 -0.81 -3.67
CA LEU A 62 -2.87 -0.61 -3.34
C LEU A 62 -2.09 -0.06 -4.55
N LEU A 63 -2.37 -0.59 -5.75
CA LEU A 63 -1.80 -0.12 -7.01
C LEU A 63 -2.26 1.30 -7.35
N LYS A 64 -3.56 1.62 -7.21
CA LYS A 64 -4.11 2.95 -7.54
C LYS A 64 -3.69 4.05 -6.57
N ARG A 65 -3.53 3.72 -5.29
CA ARG A 65 -3.30 4.71 -4.23
C ARG A 65 -1.83 4.89 -3.89
N HIS A 66 -0.93 4.24 -4.64
CA HIS A 66 0.48 4.11 -4.28
C HIS A 66 0.59 3.75 -2.80
N ALA A 67 0.20 2.54 -2.40
CA ALA A 67 0.22 2.19 -0.98
C ALA A 67 1.64 2.14 -0.39
N SER A 68 1.75 2.25 0.93
CA SER A 68 3.02 2.05 1.66
C SER A 68 3.57 0.64 1.48
N THR A 69 4.88 0.50 1.63
CA THR A 69 5.57 -0.79 1.54
C THR A 69 5.01 -1.80 2.55
N ASP A 70 4.74 -1.36 3.79
CA ASP A 70 4.12 -2.20 4.81
C ASP A 70 2.79 -2.82 4.36
N LYS A 71 1.93 -2.04 3.70
CA LYS A 71 0.62 -2.55 3.25
C LYS A 71 0.74 -3.56 2.12
N LEU A 72 1.71 -3.38 1.22
CA LEU A 72 2.02 -4.39 0.19
C LEU A 72 2.56 -5.66 0.85
N HIS A 73 3.48 -5.51 1.80
CA HIS A 73 4.10 -6.62 2.52
C HIS A 73 3.07 -7.42 3.34
N SER A 74 2.17 -6.75 4.07
CA SER A 74 1.11 -7.42 4.83
C SER A 74 0.15 -8.19 3.93
N LEU A 75 -0.20 -7.66 2.75
CA LEU A 75 -1.06 -8.39 1.81
C LEU A 75 -0.32 -9.58 1.16
N ALA A 76 0.96 -9.41 0.81
CA ALA A 76 1.79 -10.49 0.27
C ALA A 76 1.94 -11.63 1.30
N LEU A 77 2.33 -11.30 2.53
CA LEU A 77 2.41 -12.26 3.63
C LEU A 77 1.08 -12.98 3.84
N HIS A 78 -0.04 -12.24 3.77
CA HIS A 78 -1.34 -12.85 3.91
C HIS A 78 -1.65 -13.85 2.79
N LEU A 79 -1.39 -13.51 1.54
CA LEU A 79 -1.59 -14.43 0.42
C LEU A 79 -0.70 -15.66 0.56
N ASP A 80 0.56 -15.50 0.94
CA ASP A 80 1.52 -16.58 1.19
C ASP A 80 1.02 -17.54 2.28
N ILE A 81 0.59 -17.04 3.44
CA ILE A 81 0.01 -17.88 4.52
C ILE A 81 -1.19 -18.68 4.01
N VAL A 82 -2.01 -18.11 3.13
CA VAL A 82 -3.18 -18.80 2.61
C VAL A 82 -2.83 -19.87 1.57
N ILE A 83 -1.81 -19.69 0.73
CA ILE A 83 -1.53 -20.61 -0.38
C ILE A 83 -0.28 -21.49 -0.20
N SER A 84 0.52 -21.25 0.84
CA SER A 84 1.76 -21.99 1.12
C SER A 84 1.51 -23.45 1.50
N ASP A 85 0.35 -23.77 2.08
CA ASP A 85 -0.05 -25.16 2.35
C ASP A 85 -0.50 -25.86 1.04
N PRO A 86 0.23 -26.89 0.56
CA PRO A 86 -0.11 -27.60 -0.68
C PRO A 86 -1.48 -28.27 -0.66
N ALA A 87 -1.93 -28.80 0.49
CA ALA A 87 -3.23 -29.45 0.61
C ALA A 87 -4.35 -28.41 0.50
N ARG A 88 -4.17 -27.26 1.16
CA ARG A 88 -5.08 -26.12 1.06
C ARG A 88 -5.16 -25.58 -0.37
N ARG A 89 -4.01 -25.36 -1.00
CA ARG A 89 -3.91 -24.91 -2.39
C ARG A 89 -4.60 -25.88 -3.33
N SER A 90 -4.37 -27.19 -3.18
CA SER A 90 -5.03 -28.21 -3.98
C SER A 90 -6.55 -28.22 -3.79
N ALA A 91 -7.06 -27.97 -2.58
CA ALA A 91 -8.49 -27.85 -2.32
C ALA A 91 -9.08 -26.61 -3.01
N LEU A 92 -8.42 -25.47 -2.92
CA LEU A 92 -8.79 -24.22 -3.61
C LEU A 92 -8.76 -24.35 -5.14
N ASP A 93 -7.80 -25.11 -5.67
CA ASP A 93 -7.66 -25.35 -7.11
C ASP A 93 -8.64 -26.40 -7.64
N SER A 94 -9.34 -27.13 -6.77
CA SER A 94 -10.34 -28.13 -7.17
C SER A 94 -11.70 -27.53 -7.54
N PHE A 95 -11.94 -26.25 -7.23
CA PHE A 95 -13.14 -25.53 -7.63
C PHE A 95 -13.10 -25.14 -9.12
N ASP A 96 -14.26 -24.75 -9.68
CA ASP A 96 -14.39 -24.29 -11.08
C ASP A 96 -13.43 -23.15 -11.43
N ILE A 97 -13.16 -22.29 -10.43
CA ILE A 97 -12.12 -21.28 -10.49
C ILE A 97 -10.93 -21.78 -9.68
N HIS A 98 -9.77 -21.91 -10.31
CA HIS A 98 -8.52 -22.30 -9.65
C HIS A 98 -7.99 -21.17 -8.75
N TYR A 99 -8.57 -21.02 -7.56
CA TYR A 99 -8.30 -19.90 -6.66
C TYR A 99 -6.87 -19.92 -6.14
N GLY A 100 -6.33 -21.09 -5.80
CA GLY A 100 -4.96 -21.22 -5.30
C GLY A 100 -3.93 -20.75 -6.33
N PHE A 101 -4.09 -21.14 -7.59
CA PHE A 101 -3.29 -20.65 -8.70
C PHE A 101 -3.43 -19.15 -8.90
N ARG A 102 -4.65 -18.62 -8.91
CA ARG A 102 -4.89 -17.18 -9.10
C ARG A 102 -4.26 -16.34 -7.97
N TRP A 103 -4.39 -16.79 -6.73
CA TRP A 103 -3.83 -16.10 -5.57
C TRP A 103 -2.31 -16.18 -5.55
N ALA A 104 -1.71 -17.27 -6.04
CA ALA A 104 -0.26 -17.34 -6.28
C ALA A 104 0.21 -16.29 -7.29
N MET A 105 -0.52 -16.10 -8.40
CA MET A 105 -0.17 -15.05 -9.36
C MET A 105 -0.27 -13.63 -8.76
N LEU A 106 -1.23 -13.40 -7.84
CA LEU A 106 -1.33 -12.12 -7.14
C LEU A 106 -0.15 -11.92 -6.17
N LEU A 107 0.28 -12.99 -5.50
CA LEU A 107 1.46 -12.97 -4.63
C LEU A 107 2.72 -12.64 -5.44
N ASP A 108 2.99 -13.38 -6.51
CA ASP A 108 4.16 -13.16 -7.38
C ASP A 108 4.23 -11.70 -7.86
N MET A 109 3.09 -11.14 -8.28
CA MET A 109 3.01 -9.74 -8.71
C MET A 109 3.32 -8.75 -7.56
N LEU A 110 2.84 -9.03 -6.33
CA LEU A 110 3.15 -8.19 -5.18
C LEU A 110 4.63 -8.29 -4.79
N GLU A 111 5.23 -9.48 -4.87
CA GLU A 111 6.65 -9.70 -4.64
C GLU A 111 7.52 -8.97 -5.67
N ASP A 112 7.16 -9.03 -6.96
CA ASP A 112 7.83 -8.27 -8.03
C ASP A 112 7.76 -6.75 -7.77
N LEU A 113 6.61 -6.26 -7.29
CA LEU A 113 6.44 -4.85 -6.95
C LEU A 113 7.29 -4.45 -5.73
N LEU A 114 7.35 -5.29 -4.71
CA LEU A 114 8.22 -5.10 -3.55
C LEU A 114 9.69 -5.10 -3.95
N ALA A 115 10.13 -6.11 -4.72
CA ALA A 115 11.49 -6.19 -5.24
C ALA A 115 11.85 -4.98 -6.11
N ALA A 116 10.94 -4.53 -6.98
CA ALA A 116 11.14 -3.33 -7.77
C ALA A 116 11.27 -2.06 -6.90
N ARG A 117 10.55 -1.99 -5.77
CA ARG A 117 10.67 -0.90 -4.79
C ARG A 117 12.00 -0.94 -4.05
N ASP A 118 12.46 -2.12 -3.68
CA ASP A 118 13.75 -2.34 -3.03
C ASP A 118 14.90 -1.97 -3.98
N CYS A 119 14.86 -2.41 -5.24
CA CYS A 119 15.85 -2.05 -6.26
C CYS A 119 15.89 -0.55 -6.57
N LYS A 120 14.73 0.13 -6.59
CA LYS A 120 14.68 1.60 -6.78
C LYS A 120 15.26 2.37 -5.60
N PHE A 121 15.41 1.71 -4.45
CA PHE A 121 15.81 2.28 -3.17
C PHE A 121 17.11 1.67 -2.63
N GLU A 122 18.02 1.23 -3.50
CA GLU A 122 19.43 0.99 -3.14
C GLU A 122 20.18 2.29 -2.75
N ALA A 123 19.49 3.43 -2.81
CA ALA A 123 19.91 4.68 -2.20
C ALA A 123 19.42 4.71 -0.74
N ASP A 124 20.31 4.38 0.19
CA ASP A 124 20.22 4.66 1.63
C ASP A 124 19.39 5.95 1.92
N ASP A 125 18.52 5.99 2.92
CA ASP A 125 17.73 7.18 3.26
C ASP A 125 18.62 8.44 3.35
N ALA A 126 19.85 8.24 3.84
CA ALA A 126 20.90 9.24 3.86
C ALA A 126 21.20 9.81 2.45
N TYR A 127 21.22 8.99 1.40
CA TYR A 127 21.46 9.41 0.02
C TYR A 127 20.39 10.35 -0.52
N VAL A 128 19.11 10.07 -0.26
CA VAL A 128 18.00 10.94 -0.70
C VAL A 128 18.10 12.28 0.05
N MET A 129 18.32 12.22 1.36
CA MET A 129 18.31 13.39 2.24
C MET A 129 19.55 14.27 2.10
N ASN A 130 20.68 13.70 1.67
CA ASN A 130 21.92 14.45 1.40
C ASN A 130 21.91 15.17 0.05
N ARG A 131 20.87 15.01 -0.78
CA ARG A 131 20.77 15.73 -2.05
C ARG A 131 20.23 17.15 -1.84
N PRO A 132 20.73 18.13 -2.62
CA PRO A 132 20.29 19.52 -2.50
C PRO A 132 18.77 19.66 -2.58
N TYR A 133 18.21 20.45 -1.66
CA TYR A 133 16.80 20.84 -1.57
C TYR A 133 15.79 19.73 -1.29
N MET A 134 16.16 18.44 -1.36
CA MET A 134 15.22 17.32 -1.20
C MET A 134 14.55 17.33 0.18
N HIS A 135 15.37 17.48 1.22
CA HIS A 135 14.87 17.53 2.59
C HIS A 135 13.92 18.71 2.82
N GLU A 136 14.29 19.91 2.37
CA GLU A 136 13.53 21.14 2.51
C GLU A 136 12.19 21.06 1.76
N ILE A 137 12.19 20.52 0.54
CA ILE A 137 10.99 20.29 -0.25
C ILE A 137 10.04 19.33 0.48
N LEU A 138 10.54 18.18 0.94
CA LEU A 138 9.72 17.20 1.64
C LEU A 138 9.16 17.74 2.96
N GLN A 139 9.95 18.49 3.74
CA GLN A 139 9.48 19.14 4.97
C GLN A 139 8.39 20.18 4.70
N LEU A 140 8.54 20.99 3.63
CA LEU A 140 7.55 21.99 3.27
C LEU A 140 6.21 21.35 2.89
N ILE A 141 6.24 20.31 2.05
CA ILE A 141 5.04 19.55 1.68
C ILE A 141 4.44 18.86 2.91
N ALA A 142 5.26 18.30 3.80
CA ALA A 142 4.80 17.69 5.05
C ALA A 142 4.06 18.69 5.94
N LYS A 143 4.66 19.87 6.14
CA LYS A 143 4.13 20.97 6.96
C LYS A 143 2.80 21.48 6.42
N ASN A 144 2.73 21.71 5.12
CA ASN A 144 1.56 22.30 4.46
C ASN A 144 0.51 21.26 4.05
N ARG A 145 0.82 19.95 4.22
CA ARG A 145 0.09 18.78 3.70
C ARG A 145 0.09 18.66 2.17
N ALA A 146 0.15 19.78 1.45
CA ALA A 146 0.35 19.89 0.02
C ALA A 146 1.14 21.18 -0.29
N SER A 147 1.83 21.25 -1.42
CA SER A 147 2.43 22.52 -1.87
C SER A 147 2.44 22.64 -3.39
N SER A 148 2.16 23.84 -3.89
CA SER A 148 2.32 24.17 -5.31
C SER A 148 3.79 24.43 -5.65
N LYS A 149 4.12 24.40 -6.95
CA LYS A 149 5.47 24.73 -7.43
C LYS A 149 5.91 26.14 -6.98
N ASN A 150 5.00 27.11 -7.05
CA ASN A 150 5.28 28.51 -6.68
C ASN A 150 5.56 28.67 -5.19
N GLU A 151 4.82 27.96 -4.33
CA GLU A 151 5.07 27.98 -2.88
C GLU A 151 6.47 27.45 -2.56
N ILE A 152 6.86 26.32 -3.18
CA ILE A 152 8.18 25.72 -2.97
C ILE A 152 9.30 26.66 -3.41
N LEU A 153 9.16 27.31 -4.57
CA LEU A 153 10.16 28.27 -5.07
C LEU A 153 10.29 29.52 -4.20
N ASN A 154 9.20 29.96 -3.57
CA ASN A 154 9.22 31.16 -2.73
C ASN A 154 9.83 30.91 -1.34
N GLU A 155 9.68 29.70 -0.81
CA GLU A 155 10.13 29.34 0.54
C GLU A 155 11.59 28.86 0.57
N ILE A 156 12.08 28.23 -0.51
CA ILE A 156 13.42 27.63 -0.54
C ILE A 156 14.40 28.55 -1.27
N SER A 157 15.24 29.24 -0.51
CA SER A 157 16.22 30.17 -1.05
C SER A 157 17.23 29.49 -1.98
N GLY A 158 17.48 30.10 -3.15
CA GLY A 158 18.43 29.59 -4.14
C GLY A 158 17.91 28.43 -5.00
N LEU A 159 16.68 27.96 -4.76
CA LEU A 159 16.04 26.97 -5.61
C LEU A 159 15.54 27.65 -6.90
N THR A 160 15.91 27.07 -8.05
CA THR A 160 15.43 27.54 -9.36
C THR A 160 14.38 26.58 -9.90
N ASP A 161 13.56 27.06 -10.83
CA ASP A 161 12.51 26.27 -11.48
C ASP A 161 13.03 24.94 -12.06
N ILE A 162 14.17 24.98 -12.75
CA ILE A 162 14.83 23.81 -13.34
C ILE A 162 15.32 22.83 -12.28
N LEU A 163 15.84 23.33 -11.16
CA LEU A 163 16.30 22.49 -10.06
C LEU A 163 15.12 21.84 -9.34
N LEU A 164 14.03 22.57 -9.16
CA LEU A 164 12.80 22.06 -8.57
C LEU A 164 12.19 20.95 -9.44
N ASP A 165 12.07 21.13 -10.76
CA ASP A 165 11.55 20.09 -11.65
C ASP A 165 12.38 18.80 -11.60
N ARG A 166 13.71 18.94 -11.57
CA ARG A 166 14.62 17.79 -11.42
C ARG A 166 14.47 17.13 -10.05
N ALA A 167 14.26 17.91 -8.99
CA ALA A 167 14.07 17.40 -7.64
C ALA A 167 12.74 16.65 -7.53
N LEU A 168 11.63 17.27 -7.93
CA LEU A 168 10.29 16.68 -7.90
C LEU A 168 10.21 15.41 -8.73
N LYS A 169 10.78 15.40 -9.94
CA LYS A 169 10.82 14.18 -10.78
C LYS A 169 11.57 13.03 -10.10
N LYS A 170 12.64 13.32 -9.36
CA LYS A 170 13.37 12.29 -8.59
C LYS A 170 12.55 11.82 -7.39
N LEU A 171 11.97 12.75 -6.63
CA LEU A 171 11.11 12.42 -5.49
C LEU A 171 9.88 11.60 -5.93
N GLU A 172 9.31 11.89 -7.10
CA GLU A 172 8.21 11.13 -7.71
C GLU A 172 8.66 9.73 -8.12
N ASN A 173 9.82 9.60 -8.78
CA ASN A 173 10.39 8.30 -9.13
C ASN A 173 10.65 7.42 -7.90
N TRP A 174 10.93 8.02 -6.75
CA TRP A 174 11.12 7.36 -5.46
C TRP A 174 9.81 7.20 -4.65
N GLU A 175 8.66 7.57 -5.22
CA GLU A 175 7.35 7.51 -4.56
C GLU A 175 7.29 8.33 -3.24
N LEU A 176 8.14 9.36 -3.11
CA LEU A 176 8.20 10.28 -1.95
C LEU A 176 7.27 11.48 -2.12
N VAL A 177 6.93 11.83 -3.36
CA VAL A 177 5.88 12.80 -3.67
C VAL A 177 5.03 12.27 -4.81
N PHE A 178 3.82 12.79 -4.95
CA PHE A 178 3.02 12.63 -6.15
C PHE A 178 2.36 13.94 -6.53
N LYS A 179 2.12 14.06 -7.83
CA LYS A 179 1.46 15.20 -8.42
C LYS A 179 -0.06 14.99 -8.43
N HIS A 180 -0.79 16.04 -8.08
CA HIS A 180 -2.25 16.08 -8.20
C HIS A 180 -2.67 17.38 -8.87
N GLU A 181 -3.65 17.29 -9.77
CA GLU A 181 -4.24 18.47 -10.41
C GLU A 181 -5.38 19.00 -9.54
N HIS A 182 -5.28 20.25 -9.09
CA HIS A 182 -6.33 20.93 -8.36
C HIS A 182 -6.79 22.16 -9.14
N GLY A 183 -7.82 21.98 -9.97
CA GLY A 183 -8.27 23.01 -10.91
C GLY A 183 -7.24 23.19 -12.02
N SER A 184 -6.63 24.39 -12.11
CA SER A 184 -5.57 24.71 -13.07
C SER A 184 -4.16 24.64 -12.48
N GLU A 185 -4.03 24.35 -11.18
CA GLU A 185 -2.75 24.31 -10.49
C GLU A 185 -2.30 22.88 -10.19
N GLU A 186 -1.00 22.69 -10.26
CA GLU A 186 -0.33 21.44 -9.89
C GLU A 186 0.11 21.52 -8.44
N ILE A 187 -0.43 20.63 -7.62
CA ILE A 187 -0.05 20.50 -6.21
C ILE A 187 0.71 19.20 -5.99
N TRP A 188 1.70 19.26 -5.12
CA TRP A 188 2.53 18.14 -4.71
C TRP A 188 2.16 17.70 -3.31
N LEU A 189 1.97 16.40 -3.16
CA LEU A 189 1.57 15.74 -1.92
C LEU A 189 2.66 14.75 -1.52
N LEU A 190 2.79 14.46 -0.22
CA LEU A 190 3.70 13.42 0.24
C LEU A 190 3.24 12.05 -0.23
N GLY A 191 4.15 11.33 -0.88
CA GLY A 191 3.96 9.95 -1.30
C GLY A 191 3.96 8.96 -0.15
N PRO A 192 3.52 7.72 -0.41
CA PRO A 192 3.47 6.65 0.60
C PRO A 192 4.78 6.41 1.32
N ARG A 193 5.89 6.52 0.59
CA ARG A 193 7.24 6.27 1.11
C ARG A 193 7.84 7.49 1.79
N ALA A 194 7.21 8.65 1.68
CA ALA A 194 7.68 9.86 2.38
C ALA A 194 7.80 9.62 3.88
N LYS A 195 6.91 8.81 4.47
CA LYS A 195 6.96 8.47 5.89
C LYS A 195 8.21 7.67 6.25
N GLU A 196 8.64 6.75 5.39
CA GLU A 196 9.85 5.94 5.62
C GLU A 196 11.07 6.86 5.78
N VAL A 197 11.14 7.94 4.99
CA VAL A 197 12.27 8.89 4.97
C VAL A 197 12.12 10.04 5.98
N LEU A 198 10.89 10.45 6.32
CA LEU A 198 10.60 11.59 7.21
C LEU A 198 10.43 11.21 8.69
N ILE A 199 10.10 9.95 9.01
CA ILE A 199 9.96 9.47 10.40
C ILE A 199 11.24 9.64 11.24
N PRO A 200 12.47 9.52 10.71
CA PRO A 200 13.69 9.81 11.48
C PRO A 200 13.83 11.27 11.94
N LEU A 201 12.94 12.18 11.52
CA LEU A 201 13.06 13.64 11.65
C LEU A 201 11.83 14.30 12.29
N LEU A 202 10.83 13.52 12.70
CA LEU A 202 9.66 13.94 13.49
C LEU A 202 9.73 13.34 14.90
#